data_AF-A0A9E2KAT2-F1
#
_entry.id   AF-A0A9E2KAT2-F1
#
_cell.length_a   1.000
_cell.length_b   1.000
_cell.length_c   1.000
_cell.angle_alpha   90.00
_cell.angle_beta   90.00
_cell.angle_gamma   90.00
#
_symmetry.space_group_name_H-M   'P 1'
#
loop_
_entity.id
_entity.type
_entity.pdbx_description
1 polymer ?
#
loop_
_entity_poly.entity_id
_entity_poly.type
_entity_poly.pdbx_seq_one_letter_code
_entity_poly.pdbx_strand_id
1 'polypeptide(L)'
;TWVDGFSEQATADALQRLKDAYAEGLIDMEVTTNKTSSCRDKYYAGQVGAFTYWAGKWSATIDENVKQVNPNGSIVGIAPIKELGQYVERQSPVIAITNKCENPAGVFKYLFEVMVDGDKGQMIFNYGAEGTHYTMDNGKMTQLPDPEVPTSSFTNIFVDPLIGISTWTNGDPMADSRNPLVQTTNDIFMQNSKVAPVIVSNDVKSNYAPTLLDIRTVIVTDVVTGDMTVEEGMASYKEQTSSMVDEILASLN
;
A
#
# COMPACT_ATOMS: atom_id res chain seq x y z
N THR A 1 -12.84 -21.20 8.57
CA THR A 1 -12.06 -21.42 9.79
C THR A 1 -10.76 -20.66 9.66
N TRP A 2 -10.43 -19.87 10.68
CA TRP A 2 -9.17 -19.14 10.78
C TRP A 2 -8.05 -20.05 11.27
N VAL A 3 -6.83 -19.78 10.81
CA VAL A 3 -5.59 -20.48 11.22
C VAL A 3 -4.49 -19.46 11.50
N ASP A 4 -3.47 -19.85 12.24
CA ASP A 4 -2.27 -19.04 12.42
C ASP A 4 -1.28 -19.25 11.27
N GLY A 5 -1.33 -18.34 10.30
CA GLY A 5 -0.50 -18.41 9.11
C GLY A 5 1.01 -18.42 9.37
N PHE A 6 1.49 -17.84 10.49
CA PHE A 6 2.92 -17.82 10.77
C PHE A 6 3.46 -19.19 11.21
N SER A 7 2.60 -20.03 11.83
CA SER A 7 2.95 -21.41 12.21
C SER A 7 2.94 -22.40 11.04
N GLU A 8 2.44 -22.00 9.86
CA GLU A 8 2.29 -22.89 8.70
C GLU A 8 3.61 -23.17 7.98
N GLN A 9 3.71 -24.34 7.35
CA GLN A 9 4.88 -24.72 6.53
C GLN A 9 5.18 -23.69 5.43
N ALA A 10 4.15 -23.07 4.86
CA ALA A 10 4.32 -22.03 3.84
C ALA A 10 5.14 -20.83 4.35
N THR A 11 5.05 -20.49 5.64
CA THR A 11 5.85 -19.44 6.26
C THR A 11 7.29 -19.90 6.47
N ALA A 12 7.52 -21.14 6.92
CA ALA A 12 8.87 -21.70 7.01
C ALA A 12 9.57 -21.69 5.64
N ASP A 13 8.89 -22.13 4.58
CA ASP A 13 9.42 -22.11 3.22
C ASP A 13 9.70 -20.68 2.72
N ALA A 14 8.87 -19.70 3.12
CA ALA A 14 9.08 -18.29 2.78
C ALA A 14 10.29 -17.70 3.50
N LEU A 15 10.46 -18.00 4.79
CA LEU A 15 11.63 -17.61 5.56
C LEU A 15 12.91 -18.18 4.96
N GLN A 16 12.90 -19.44 4.52
CA GLN A 16 14.04 -20.05 3.85
C GLN A 16 14.42 -19.29 2.57
N ARG A 17 13.44 -18.99 1.70
CA ARG A 17 13.68 -18.21 0.48
C ARG A 17 14.24 -16.81 0.76
N LEU A 18 13.74 -16.15 1.80
CA LEU A 18 14.23 -14.82 2.19
C LEU A 18 15.66 -14.89 2.75
N LYS A 19 15.95 -15.89 3.58
CA LYS A 19 17.29 -16.15 4.12
C LYS A 19 18.30 -16.42 3.01
N ASP A 20 17.95 -17.29 2.06
CA ASP A 20 18.82 -17.62 0.92
C ASP A 20 19.08 -16.38 0.05
N ALA A 21 18.02 -15.64 -0.30
CA ALA A 21 18.14 -14.41 -1.08
C ALA A 21 18.97 -13.32 -0.37
N TYR A 22 18.87 -13.21 0.95
CA TYR A 22 19.70 -12.29 1.74
C TYR A 22 21.17 -12.74 1.76
N ALA A 23 21.43 -14.03 1.98
CA ALA A 23 22.79 -14.59 1.97
C ALA A 23 23.48 -14.45 0.59
N GLU A 24 22.70 -14.52 -0.49
CA GLU A 24 23.17 -14.28 -1.87
C GLU A 24 23.30 -12.79 -2.23
N GLY A 25 22.91 -11.86 -1.35
CA GLY A 25 22.97 -10.42 -1.59
C GLY A 25 21.91 -9.91 -2.59
N LEU A 26 20.84 -10.67 -2.82
CA LEU A 26 19.72 -10.30 -3.69
C LEU A 26 18.73 -9.35 -3.00
N ILE A 27 18.74 -9.33 -1.66
CA ILE A 27 18.01 -8.37 -0.83
C ILE A 27 19.00 -7.30 -0.38
N ASP A 28 18.55 -6.04 -0.33
CA ASP A 28 19.35 -4.94 0.21
C ASP A 28 19.83 -5.28 1.63
N MET A 29 21.14 -5.26 1.86
CA MET A 29 21.75 -5.63 3.15
C MET A 29 21.33 -4.70 4.30
N GLU A 30 20.79 -3.51 3.99
CA GLU A 30 20.26 -2.58 4.98
C GLU A 30 18.73 -2.68 5.14
N VAL A 31 18.08 -3.74 4.62
CA VAL A 31 16.62 -3.91 4.62
C VAL A 31 15.97 -3.72 5.99
N THR A 32 16.66 -4.08 7.07
CA THR A 32 16.15 -3.96 8.46
C THR A 32 16.14 -2.53 8.98
N THR A 33 16.96 -1.64 8.41
CA THR A 33 17.10 -0.23 8.83
C THR A 33 16.53 0.76 7.81
N ASN A 34 16.23 0.27 6.61
CA ASN A 34 15.68 1.07 5.54
C ASN A 34 14.33 1.68 5.93
N LYS A 35 14.16 2.94 5.55
CA LYS A 35 12.87 3.63 5.55
C LYS A 35 12.33 3.66 4.12
N THR A 36 11.04 3.93 3.97
CA THR A 36 10.45 4.13 2.64
C THR A 36 11.21 5.17 1.82
N SER A 37 11.72 6.24 2.45
CA SER A 37 12.54 7.24 1.77
C SER A 37 13.89 6.71 1.31
N SER A 38 14.61 5.97 2.16
CA SER A 38 15.92 5.42 1.77
C SER A 38 15.78 4.39 0.65
N CYS A 39 14.73 3.57 0.66
CA CYS A 39 14.44 2.67 -0.46
C CYS A 39 14.26 3.44 -1.78
N ARG A 40 13.53 4.56 -1.77
CA ARG A 40 13.37 5.41 -2.95
C ARG A 40 14.70 6.02 -3.39
N ASP A 41 15.46 6.59 -2.46
CA ASP A 41 16.76 7.22 -2.77
C ASP A 41 17.74 6.21 -3.40
N LYS A 42 17.81 4.99 -2.86
CA LYS A 42 18.60 3.89 -3.41
C LYS A 42 18.13 3.47 -4.81
N TYR A 43 16.81 3.39 -5.02
CA TYR A 43 16.24 3.06 -6.32
C TYR A 43 16.55 4.15 -7.36
N TYR A 44 16.37 5.43 -7.00
CA TYR A 44 16.70 6.56 -7.87
C TYR A 44 18.18 6.61 -8.23
N ALA A 45 19.06 6.28 -7.27
CA ALA A 45 20.49 6.18 -7.48
C ALA A 45 20.93 4.91 -8.24
N GLY A 46 20.00 4.04 -8.65
CA GLY A 46 20.29 2.81 -9.38
C GLY A 46 21.02 1.73 -8.55
N GLN A 47 20.97 1.83 -7.22
CA GLN A 47 21.60 0.86 -6.31
C GLN A 47 20.75 -0.41 -6.15
N VAL A 48 19.45 -0.32 -6.39
CA VAL A 48 18.51 -1.46 -6.38
C VAL A 48 17.68 -1.47 -7.66
N GLY A 49 17.46 -2.65 -8.25
CA GLY A 49 16.79 -2.82 -9.54
C GLY A 49 15.28 -3.03 -9.46
N ALA A 50 14.78 -3.47 -8.31
CA ALA A 50 13.35 -3.70 -8.06
C ALA A 50 13.03 -3.39 -6.59
N PHE A 51 11.87 -2.79 -6.35
CA PHE A 51 11.33 -2.56 -5.01
C PHE A 51 9.81 -2.50 -5.06
N THR A 52 9.15 -2.80 -3.95
CA THR A 52 7.68 -2.77 -3.86
C THR A 52 7.19 -1.36 -3.58
N TYR A 53 6.21 -0.90 -4.37
CA TYR A 53 5.63 0.42 -4.19
C TYR A 53 4.18 0.48 -4.71
N TRP A 54 3.46 1.53 -4.33
CA TRP A 54 2.10 1.79 -4.80
C TRP A 54 2.04 1.93 -6.32
N ALA A 55 1.12 1.22 -6.95
CA ALA A 55 0.80 1.40 -8.37
C ALA A 55 0.08 2.74 -8.63
N GLY A 56 -0.14 3.07 -9.90
CA GLY A 56 -0.84 4.29 -10.26
C GLY A 56 0.07 5.51 -10.16
N LYS A 57 -0.37 6.55 -9.43
CA LYS A 57 0.27 7.87 -9.45
C LYS A 57 1.76 7.84 -9.11
N TRP A 58 2.14 7.01 -8.16
CA TRP A 58 3.53 6.89 -7.72
C TRP A 58 4.47 6.42 -8.83
N SER A 59 3.97 5.72 -9.85
CA SER A 59 4.77 5.36 -11.01
C SER A 59 5.27 6.60 -11.77
N ALA A 60 4.44 7.64 -11.94
CA ALA A 60 4.90 8.89 -12.54
C ALA A 60 5.94 9.60 -11.66
N THR A 61 5.69 9.72 -10.36
CA THR A 61 6.63 10.35 -9.41
C THR A 61 7.98 9.63 -9.38
N ILE A 62 7.97 8.30 -9.37
CA ILE A 62 9.20 7.49 -9.39
C ILE A 62 9.92 7.66 -10.73
N ASP A 63 9.20 7.61 -11.86
CA ASP A 63 9.78 7.78 -13.20
C ASP A 63 10.43 9.17 -13.38
N GLU A 64 9.76 10.23 -12.93
CA GLU A 64 10.31 11.59 -12.93
C GLU A 64 11.59 11.70 -12.10
N ASN A 65 11.59 11.18 -10.88
CA ASN A 65 12.78 11.20 -10.00
C ASN A 65 13.93 10.34 -10.54
N VAL A 66 13.63 9.17 -11.14
CA VAL A 66 14.64 8.35 -11.84
C VAL A 66 15.26 9.14 -12.99
N LYS A 67 14.44 9.85 -13.80
CA LYS A 67 14.93 10.64 -14.95
C LYS A 67 15.72 11.87 -14.54
N GLN A 68 15.44 12.46 -13.37
CA GLN A 68 16.27 13.54 -12.82
C GLN A 68 17.69 13.09 -12.50
N VAL A 69 17.86 11.85 -12.01
CA VAL A 69 19.18 11.28 -11.69
C VAL A 69 19.85 10.70 -12.95
N ASN A 70 19.09 9.96 -13.75
CA ASN A 70 19.53 9.33 -14.99
C ASN A 70 18.50 9.58 -16.10
N PRO A 71 18.75 10.51 -17.04
CA PRO A 71 17.80 10.85 -18.11
C PRO A 71 17.39 9.69 -19.03
N ASN A 72 18.18 8.60 -19.06
CA ASN A 72 17.88 7.39 -19.83
C ASN A 72 17.23 6.29 -18.97
N GLY A 73 17.00 6.56 -17.69
CA GLY A 73 16.31 5.64 -16.79
C GLY A 73 14.84 5.52 -17.13
N SER A 74 14.29 4.34 -16.89
CA SER A 74 12.88 4.02 -17.09
C SER A 74 12.43 3.03 -16.05
N ILE A 75 11.16 3.09 -15.66
CA ILE A 75 10.55 2.10 -14.79
C ILE A 75 9.44 1.32 -15.51
N VAL A 76 9.14 0.13 -15.02
CA VAL A 76 8.01 -0.68 -15.48
C VAL A 76 7.27 -1.27 -14.30
N GLY A 77 5.95 -1.37 -14.42
CA GLY A 77 5.17 -2.22 -13.51
C GLY A 77 5.46 -3.69 -13.81
N ILE A 78 5.68 -4.47 -12.77
CA ILE A 78 5.88 -5.92 -12.86
C ILE A 78 4.52 -6.58 -12.58
N ALA A 79 4.17 -7.65 -13.29
CA ALA A 79 3.01 -8.50 -12.99
C ALA A 79 3.39 -9.57 -11.94
N PRO A 80 2.46 -10.13 -11.17
CA PRO A 80 2.83 -11.16 -10.20
C PRO A 80 3.48 -12.35 -10.90
N ILE A 81 4.49 -12.94 -10.26
CA ILE A 81 5.08 -14.18 -10.75
C ILE A 81 4.05 -15.30 -10.72
N LYS A 82 4.25 -16.31 -11.57
CA LYS A 82 3.32 -17.43 -11.75
C LYS A 82 3.01 -18.15 -10.43
N GLU A 83 4.01 -18.28 -9.57
CA GLU A 83 3.95 -18.94 -8.27
C GLU A 83 3.06 -18.20 -7.27
N LEU A 84 2.97 -16.87 -7.40
CA LEU A 84 2.12 -16.03 -6.54
C LEU A 84 0.70 -15.94 -7.12
N GLY A 85 0.57 -15.91 -8.45
CA GLY A 85 -0.70 -15.83 -9.17
C GLY A 85 -1.33 -14.44 -9.14
N GLN A 86 -1.51 -13.84 -7.96
CA GLN A 86 -2.14 -12.53 -7.77
C GLN A 86 -1.47 -11.72 -6.66
N TYR A 87 -1.50 -10.39 -6.80
CA TYR A 87 -1.21 -9.48 -5.69
C TYR A 87 -2.29 -9.56 -4.62
N VAL A 88 -1.86 -9.43 -3.36
CA VAL A 88 -2.78 -9.22 -2.23
C VAL A 88 -2.91 -7.73 -2.00
N GLU A 89 -4.07 -7.19 -2.31
CA GLU A 89 -4.42 -5.80 -2.08
C GLU A 89 -4.89 -5.63 -0.64
N ARG A 90 -4.21 -4.77 0.14
CA ARG A 90 -4.63 -4.49 1.51
C ARG A 90 -6.02 -3.83 1.52
N GLN A 91 -6.77 -4.03 2.61
CA GLN A 91 -8.00 -3.30 2.85
C GLN A 91 -7.74 -1.79 2.95
N SER A 92 -8.57 -0.99 2.27
CA SER A 92 -8.49 0.46 2.32
C SER A 92 -8.86 0.98 3.71
N PRO A 93 -8.16 2.01 4.23
CA PRO A 93 -8.61 2.73 5.41
C PRO A 93 -10.03 3.26 5.21
N VAL A 94 -10.83 3.26 6.28
CA VAL A 94 -12.20 3.76 6.26
C VAL A 94 -12.32 4.99 7.15
N ILE A 95 -13.19 5.92 6.76
CA ILE A 95 -13.67 6.99 7.65
C ILE A 95 -14.99 6.53 8.25
N ALA A 96 -15.16 6.70 9.56
CA ALA A 96 -16.35 6.24 10.29
C ALA A 96 -17.02 7.38 11.05
N ILE A 97 -18.35 7.31 11.17
CA ILE A 97 -19.13 8.17 12.07
C ILE A 97 -19.18 7.50 13.45
N THR A 98 -18.69 8.18 14.48
CA THR A 98 -18.69 7.64 15.84
C THR A 98 -20.11 7.60 16.42
N ASN A 99 -20.35 6.67 17.35
CA ASN A 99 -21.63 6.58 18.06
C ASN A 99 -21.96 7.79 18.95
N LYS A 100 -20.96 8.65 19.24
CA LYS A 100 -21.13 9.90 19.98
C LYS A 100 -21.44 11.10 19.08
N CYS A 101 -21.50 10.91 17.76
CA CYS A 101 -21.84 11.99 16.84
C CYS A 101 -23.28 12.44 17.10
N GLU A 102 -23.47 13.72 17.43
CA GLU A 102 -24.79 14.29 17.71
C GLU A 102 -25.67 14.38 16.45
N ASN A 103 -25.07 14.49 15.27
CA ASN A 103 -25.77 14.58 13.99
C ASN A 103 -25.16 13.66 12.91
N PRO A 104 -25.31 12.32 13.05
CA PRO A 104 -24.71 11.37 12.10
C PRO A 104 -25.32 11.49 10.70
N ALA A 105 -26.62 11.78 10.60
CA ALA A 105 -27.31 12.00 9.32
C ALA A 105 -26.74 13.21 8.56
N GLY A 106 -26.45 14.31 9.27
CA GLY A 106 -25.82 15.48 8.68
C GLY A 106 -24.40 15.20 8.18
N VAL A 107 -23.60 14.49 8.96
CA VAL A 107 -22.24 14.09 8.53
C VAL A 107 -22.31 13.22 7.27
N PHE A 108 -23.21 12.23 7.24
CA PHE A 108 -23.38 11.41 6.05
C PHE A 108 -23.78 12.26 4.83
N LYS A 109 -24.79 13.12 5.00
CA LYS A 109 -25.34 13.94 3.92
C LYS A 109 -24.37 14.97 3.35
N TYR A 110 -23.64 15.68 4.21
CA TYR A 110 -22.86 16.85 3.81
C TYR A 110 -21.37 16.59 3.68
N LEU A 111 -20.85 15.49 4.23
CA LEU A 111 -19.46 15.07 4.03
C LEU A 111 -19.40 13.87 3.09
N PHE A 112 -19.94 12.73 3.51
CA PHE A 112 -19.76 11.49 2.76
C PHE A 112 -20.41 11.51 1.38
N GLU A 113 -21.70 11.87 1.26
CA GLU A 113 -22.34 11.96 -0.06
C GLU A 113 -21.64 12.97 -0.97
N VAL A 114 -21.14 14.07 -0.43
CA VAL A 114 -20.39 15.09 -1.20
C VAL A 114 -19.06 14.53 -1.70
N MET A 115 -18.35 13.72 -0.91
CA MET A 115 -17.08 13.10 -1.34
C MET A 115 -17.24 12.17 -2.55
N VAL A 116 -18.44 11.61 -2.76
CA VAL A 116 -18.71 10.57 -3.76
C VAL A 116 -19.85 10.95 -4.71
N ASP A 117 -20.16 12.24 -4.83
CA ASP A 117 -21.29 12.72 -5.63
C ASP A 117 -21.08 12.58 -7.16
N GLY A 118 -19.88 12.20 -7.59
CA GLY A 118 -19.53 12.07 -9.00
C GLY A 118 -19.46 13.39 -9.76
N ASP A 119 -19.47 14.53 -9.06
CA ASP A 119 -19.51 15.89 -9.61
C ASP A 119 -18.63 16.84 -8.77
N LYS A 120 -19.14 18.01 -8.36
CA LYS A 120 -18.35 19.09 -7.76
C LYS A 120 -17.77 18.73 -6.40
N GLY A 121 -18.51 17.98 -5.58
CA GLY A 121 -18.02 17.53 -4.29
C GLY A 121 -16.82 16.61 -4.47
N GLN A 122 -16.97 15.59 -5.32
CA GLN A 122 -15.90 14.67 -5.65
C GLN A 122 -14.69 15.40 -6.26
N MET A 123 -14.89 16.43 -7.11
CA MET A 123 -13.79 17.29 -7.59
C MET A 123 -12.95 17.88 -6.46
N ILE A 124 -13.58 18.38 -5.40
CA ILE A 124 -12.87 18.97 -4.26
C ILE A 124 -12.04 17.90 -3.54
N PHE A 125 -12.62 16.73 -3.27
CA PHE A 125 -11.93 15.67 -2.52
C PHE A 125 -10.85 14.93 -3.33
N ASN A 126 -10.96 14.94 -4.66
CA ASN A 126 -9.96 14.34 -5.54
C ASN A 126 -8.89 15.32 -5.98
N TYR A 127 -9.26 16.54 -6.40
CA TYR A 127 -8.38 17.48 -7.09
C TYR A 127 -8.25 18.84 -6.43
N GLY A 128 -9.06 19.13 -5.41
CA GLY A 128 -9.00 20.38 -4.67
C GLY A 128 -9.75 21.52 -5.37
N ALA A 129 -9.24 22.72 -5.18
CA ALA A 129 -9.83 23.95 -5.71
C ALA A 129 -9.19 24.39 -7.03
N GLU A 130 -10.03 24.74 -8.02
CA GLU A 130 -9.61 25.38 -9.26
C GLU A 130 -8.87 26.72 -8.98
N GLY A 131 -7.83 27.00 -9.77
CA GLY A 131 -6.95 28.17 -9.62
C GLY A 131 -5.89 28.02 -8.53
N THR A 132 -6.03 27.04 -7.62
CA THR A 132 -5.01 26.71 -6.61
C THR A 132 -4.31 25.40 -6.92
N HIS A 133 -5.08 24.36 -7.23
CA HIS A 133 -4.58 22.99 -7.39
C HIS A 133 -4.63 22.51 -8.85
N TYR A 134 -5.54 23.07 -9.65
CA TYR A 134 -5.67 22.78 -11.07
C TYR A 134 -6.29 23.97 -11.82
N THR A 135 -6.22 23.95 -13.14
CA THR A 135 -6.99 24.83 -14.04
C THR A 135 -7.82 24.00 -15.02
N MET A 136 -8.98 24.51 -15.44
CA MET A 136 -9.75 23.95 -16.54
C MET A 136 -9.64 24.83 -17.79
N ASP A 137 -9.31 24.22 -18.92
CA ASP A 137 -9.40 24.85 -20.24
C ASP A 137 -10.13 23.92 -21.21
N ASN A 138 -11.27 24.35 -21.74
CA ASN A 138 -12.10 23.58 -22.68
C ASN A 138 -12.39 22.13 -22.22
N GLY A 139 -12.66 21.95 -20.93
CA GLY A 139 -12.94 20.62 -20.34
C GLY A 139 -11.70 19.78 -20.03
N LYS A 140 -10.49 20.26 -20.37
CA LYS A 140 -9.23 19.61 -20.04
C LYS A 140 -8.66 20.17 -18.73
N MET A 141 -8.42 19.28 -17.78
CA MET A 141 -7.78 19.64 -16.52
C MET A 141 -6.26 19.62 -16.64
N THR A 142 -5.61 20.61 -16.04
CA THR A 142 -4.15 20.67 -15.85
C THR A 142 -3.85 20.89 -14.38
N GLN A 143 -3.03 20.03 -13.77
CA GLN A 143 -2.60 20.19 -12.37
C GLN A 143 -1.58 21.32 -12.24
N LEU A 144 -1.71 22.11 -11.18
CA LEU A 144 -0.80 23.19 -10.82
C LEU A 144 0.29 22.68 -9.86
N PRO A 145 1.38 23.45 -9.62
CA PRO A 145 2.35 23.12 -8.58
C PRO A 145 1.69 22.97 -7.21
N ASP A 146 2.21 22.05 -6.41
CA ASP A 146 1.76 21.83 -5.04
C ASP A 146 2.06 23.08 -4.18
N PRO A 147 1.07 23.66 -3.49
CA PRO A 147 1.28 24.83 -2.64
C PRO A 147 2.30 24.62 -1.50
N GLU A 148 2.40 23.40 -0.98
CA GLU A 148 3.34 23.03 0.09
C GLU A 148 4.72 22.68 -0.47
N VAL A 149 4.77 22.07 -1.67
CA VAL A 149 6.01 21.69 -2.36
C VAL A 149 6.00 22.19 -3.82
N PRO A 150 6.29 23.48 -4.06
CA PRO A 150 6.13 24.10 -5.38
C PRO A 150 7.01 23.54 -6.51
N THR A 151 7.97 22.67 -6.18
CA THR A 151 8.81 21.95 -7.15
C THR A 151 8.15 20.70 -7.73
N SER A 152 6.99 20.29 -7.21
CA SER A 152 6.21 19.14 -7.68
C SER A 152 4.81 19.55 -8.10
N SER A 153 4.19 18.80 -9.01
CA SER A 153 2.79 18.96 -9.37
C SER A 153 1.88 18.48 -8.23
N PHE A 154 0.80 19.21 -7.96
CA PHE A 154 -0.23 18.80 -7.00
C PHE A 154 -0.92 17.51 -7.48
N THR A 155 -1.13 16.54 -6.59
CA THR A 155 -1.58 15.19 -6.99
C THR A 155 -3.04 14.90 -6.63
N ASN A 156 -3.44 15.10 -5.37
CA ASN A 156 -4.82 15.02 -4.87
C ASN A 156 -4.92 15.57 -3.45
N ILE A 157 -6.16 15.86 -3.02
CA ILE A 157 -6.46 16.26 -1.65
C ILE A 157 -6.60 15.04 -0.74
N PHE A 158 -7.54 14.14 -1.05
CA PHE A 158 -7.89 13.03 -0.15
C PHE A 158 -8.12 11.72 -0.88
N VAL A 159 -8.98 11.71 -1.90
CA VAL A 159 -9.29 10.50 -2.68
C VAL A 159 -8.43 10.47 -3.93
N ASP A 160 -7.73 9.35 -4.17
CA ASP A 160 -7.12 9.12 -5.47
C ASP A 160 -8.21 8.71 -6.49
N PRO A 161 -8.37 9.45 -7.59
CA PRO A 161 -9.39 9.19 -8.62
C PRO A 161 -9.33 7.80 -9.25
N LEU A 162 -8.19 7.09 -9.20
CA LEU A 162 -8.05 5.76 -9.79
C LEU A 162 -8.51 4.61 -8.88
N ILE A 163 -8.63 4.86 -7.59
CA ILE A 163 -9.03 3.86 -6.58
C ILE A 163 -10.27 4.29 -5.79
N GLY A 164 -10.97 5.31 -6.27
CA GLY A 164 -12.25 5.73 -5.72
C GLY A 164 -13.34 4.69 -5.98
N ILE A 165 -14.26 4.54 -5.03
CA ILE A 165 -15.42 3.65 -5.17
C ILE A 165 -16.56 4.27 -6.02
N SER A 166 -16.48 5.57 -6.28
CA SER A 166 -17.52 6.34 -6.95
C SER A 166 -17.22 6.58 -8.42
N THR A 167 -18.27 6.58 -9.22
CA THR A 167 -18.18 6.84 -10.65
C THR A 167 -18.45 8.32 -10.92
N TRP A 168 -17.60 8.95 -11.72
CA TRP A 168 -17.84 10.31 -12.21
C TRP A 168 -19.02 10.35 -13.16
N THR A 169 -19.95 11.29 -12.96
CA THR A 169 -21.14 11.45 -13.82
C THR A 169 -20.75 11.76 -15.27
N ASN A 170 -19.70 12.57 -15.47
CA ASN A 170 -19.23 13.02 -16.78
C ASN A 170 -17.84 12.49 -17.14
N GLY A 171 -17.41 11.39 -16.51
CA GLY A 171 -16.03 10.89 -16.62
C GLY A 171 -15.03 11.67 -15.77
N ASP A 172 -13.89 11.04 -15.49
CA ASP A 172 -12.80 11.68 -14.76
C ASP A 172 -12.13 12.75 -15.65
N PRO A 173 -12.11 14.04 -15.27
CA PRO A 173 -11.56 15.12 -16.11
C PRO A 173 -10.05 15.04 -16.34
N MET A 174 -9.32 14.19 -15.58
CA MET A 174 -7.91 13.90 -15.84
C MET A 174 -7.67 12.63 -16.65
N ALA A 175 -8.70 11.85 -17.00
CA ALA A 175 -8.51 10.56 -17.65
C ALA A 175 -7.63 10.65 -18.90
N ASP A 176 -7.90 11.64 -19.77
CA ASP A 176 -7.20 11.81 -21.05
C ASP A 176 -5.84 12.52 -20.93
N SER A 177 -5.61 13.26 -19.84
CA SER A 177 -4.34 13.97 -19.58
C SER A 177 -3.42 13.22 -18.62
N ARG A 178 -3.86 12.07 -18.11
CA ARG A 178 -3.11 11.24 -17.17
C ARG A 178 -1.86 10.66 -17.84
N ASN A 179 -0.77 10.61 -17.09
CA ASN A 179 0.45 9.96 -17.56
C ASN A 179 0.14 8.48 -17.92
N PRO A 180 0.45 8.00 -19.13
CA PRO A 180 0.16 6.63 -19.54
C PRO A 180 0.74 5.57 -18.61
N LEU A 181 1.91 5.83 -18.01
CA LEU A 181 2.55 4.92 -17.05
C LEU A 181 1.69 4.72 -15.79
N VAL A 182 1.02 5.78 -15.33
CA VAL A 182 0.08 5.72 -14.20
C VAL A 182 -1.07 4.78 -14.54
N GLN A 183 -1.66 4.91 -15.73
CA GLN A 183 -2.74 4.04 -16.19
C GLN A 183 -2.28 2.59 -16.32
N THR A 184 -1.18 2.34 -17.03
CA THR A 184 -0.66 0.98 -17.27
C THR A 184 -0.32 0.26 -15.97
N THR A 185 0.35 0.92 -15.02
CA THR A 185 0.70 0.28 -13.75
C THR A 185 -0.53 0.03 -12.86
N ASN A 186 -1.51 0.94 -12.88
CA ASN A 186 -2.79 0.72 -12.20
C ASN A 186 -3.56 -0.45 -12.81
N ASP A 187 -3.61 -0.55 -14.15
CA ASP A 187 -4.28 -1.65 -14.85
C ASP A 187 -3.62 -3.00 -14.56
N ILE A 188 -2.28 -3.05 -14.57
CA ILE A 188 -1.53 -4.25 -14.15
C ILE A 188 -1.94 -4.64 -12.72
N PHE A 189 -1.98 -3.68 -11.80
CA PHE A 189 -2.37 -3.97 -10.42
C PHE A 189 -3.81 -4.49 -10.33
N MET A 190 -4.79 -3.75 -10.86
CA MET A 190 -6.22 -4.08 -10.76
C MET A 190 -6.58 -5.41 -11.45
N GLN A 191 -5.94 -5.74 -12.57
CA GLN A 191 -6.18 -7.00 -13.29
C GLN A 191 -5.57 -8.20 -12.55
N ASN A 192 -4.58 -7.96 -11.68
CA ASN A 192 -3.81 -9.01 -11.04
C ASN A 192 -3.92 -8.98 -9.51
N SER A 193 -4.75 -8.11 -8.93
CA SER A 193 -4.94 -8.02 -7.48
C SER A 193 -6.20 -8.75 -7.02
N LYS A 194 -6.17 -9.16 -5.76
CA LYS A 194 -7.34 -9.56 -5.00
C LYS A 194 -7.29 -8.87 -3.65
N VAL A 195 -8.40 -8.23 -3.29
CA VAL A 195 -8.57 -7.62 -1.97
C VAL A 195 -8.42 -8.70 -0.89
N ALA A 196 -7.53 -8.43 0.07
CA ALA A 196 -7.28 -9.29 1.22
C ALA A 196 -8.60 -9.56 1.97
N PRO A 197 -8.84 -10.78 2.49
CA PRO A 197 -10.03 -11.04 3.29
C PRO A 197 -10.15 -10.07 4.47
N VAL A 198 -11.36 -9.59 4.75
CA VAL A 198 -11.62 -8.81 5.97
C VAL A 198 -11.45 -9.74 7.17
N ILE A 199 -10.48 -9.45 8.02
CA ILE A 199 -10.32 -10.14 9.30
C ILE A 199 -11.20 -9.43 10.31
N VAL A 200 -12.23 -10.13 10.80
CA VAL A 200 -13.05 -9.62 11.91
C VAL A 200 -12.14 -9.53 13.13
N SER A 201 -11.87 -8.31 13.59
CA SER A 201 -11.11 -8.10 14.83
C SER A 201 -12.05 -8.17 16.03
N ASN A 202 -11.55 -8.69 17.13
CA ASN A 202 -12.20 -8.68 18.43
C ASN A 202 -11.18 -8.22 19.50
N ASP A 203 -11.63 -8.06 20.75
CA ASP A 203 -10.79 -7.56 21.83
C ASP A 203 -9.58 -8.48 22.10
N VAL A 204 -9.79 -9.81 22.09
CA VAL A 204 -8.72 -10.80 22.31
C VAL A 204 -7.59 -10.63 21.30
N LYS A 205 -7.92 -10.63 20.00
CA LYS A 205 -6.95 -10.42 18.93
C LYS A 205 -6.29 -9.04 19.03
N SER A 206 -7.06 -8.01 19.34
CA SER A 206 -6.55 -6.64 19.39
C SER A 206 -5.55 -6.45 20.55
N ASN A 207 -5.78 -7.12 21.68
CA ASN A 207 -4.89 -7.10 22.84
C ASN A 207 -3.54 -7.78 22.56
N TYR A 208 -3.53 -8.90 21.84
CA TYR A 208 -2.30 -9.65 21.56
C TYR A 208 -1.58 -9.24 20.25
N ALA A 209 -2.26 -8.52 19.34
CA ALA A 209 -1.69 -8.18 18.03
C ALA A 209 -0.33 -7.44 18.08
N PRO A 210 -0.10 -6.46 18.98
CA PRO A 210 1.20 -5.80 19.09
C PRO A 210 2.32 -6.78 19.50
N THR A 211 2.10 -7.58 20.55
CA THR A 211 3.07 -8.57 21.03
C THR A 211 3.41 -9.60 19.95
N LEU A 212 2.39 -10.12 19.25
CA LEU A 212 2.61 -11.05 18.14
C LEU A 212 3.37 -10.41 16.98
N LEU A 213 3.16 -9.12 16.70
CA LEU A 213 3.93 -8.40 15.69
C LEU A 213 5.40 -8.30 16.10
N ASP A 214 5.70 -7.89 17.33
CA ASP A 214 7.06 -7.77 17.84
C ASP A 214 7.82 -9.10 17.77
N ILE A 215 7.20 -10.19 18.23
CA ILE A 215 7.79 -11.54 18.17
C ILE A 215 8.09 -11.95 16.73
N ARG A 216 7.12 -11.77 15.81
CA ARG A 216 7.33 -12.09 14.39
C ARG A 216 8.42 -11.25 13.76
N THR A 217 8.50 -9.97 14.10
CA THR A 217 9.54 -9.07 13.57
C THR A 217 10.93 -9.53 13.98
N VAL A 218 11.14 -9.89 15.25
CA VAL A 218 12.43 -10.42 15.73
C VAL A 218 12.78 -11.71 15.00
N ILE A 219 11.85 -12.67 14.97
CA ILE A 219 12.09 -13.99 14.35
C ILE A 219 12.38 -13.86 12.84
N VAL A 220 11.59 -13.08 12.11
CA VAL A 220 11.83 -12.85 10.68
C VAL A 220 13.19 -12.20 10.47
N THR A 221 13.55 -11.22 11.29
CA THR A 221 14.84 -10.53 11.18
C THR A 221 15.98 -11.52 11.37
N ASP A 222 16.02 -12.20 12.51
CA ASP A 222 17.14 -13.06 12.89
C ASP A 222 17.26 -14.29 11.96
N VAL A 223 16.14 -14.84 11.49
CA VAL A 223 16.18 -15.94 10.51
C VAL A 223 16.75 -15.46 9.17
N VAL A 224 16.30 -14.30 8.68
CA VAL A 224 16.72 -13.77 7.37
C VAL A 224 18.18 -13.29 7.40
N THR A 225 18.62 -12.65 8.49
CA THR A 225 20.03 -12.21 8.66
C THR A 225 20.99 -13.35 8.99
N GLY A 226 20.46 -14.54 9.30
CA GLY A 226 21.23 -15.75 9.54
C GLY A 226 21.62 -16.00 10.99
N ASP A 227 21.13 -15.17 11.92
CA ASP A 227 21.31 -15.33 13.37
C ASP A 227 20.52 -16.53 13.92
N MET A 228 19.46 -16.96 13.22
CA MET A 228 18.72 -18.20 13.49
C MET A 228 18.53 -19.08 12.25
N THR A 229 18.40 -20.38 12.44
CA THR A 229 17.83 -21.30 11.43
C THR A 229 16.32 -21.12 11.31
N VAL A 230 15.74 -21.56 10.20
CA VAL A 230 14.28 -21.53 10.01
C VAL A 230 13.61 -22.38 11.08
N GLU A 231 14.15 -23.56 11.38
CA GLU A 231 13.62 -24.47 12.40
C GLU A 231 13.63 -23.83 13.79
N GLU A 232 14.74 -23.19 14.18
CA GLU A 232 14.83 -22.46 15.45
C GLU A 232 13.83 -21.31 15.52
N GLY A 233 13.70 -20.53 14.44
CA GLY A 233 12.74 -19.43 14.37
C GLY A 233 11.29 -19.90 14.52
N MET A 234 10.90 -20.96 13.81
CA MET A 234 9.55 -21.52 13.89
C MET A 234 9.27 -22.15 15.26
N ALA A 235 10.26 -22.82 15.87
CA ALA A 235 10.14 -23.37 17.22
C ALA A 235 9.99 -22.26 18.28
N SER A 236 10.83 -21.22 18.19
CA SER A 236 10.79 -20.05 19.07
C SER A 236 9.45 -19.30 18.96
N TYR A 237 8.93 -19.14 17.75
CA TYR A 237 7.61 -18.55 17.54
C TYR A 237 6.52 -19.35 18.25
N LYS A 238 6.52 -20.67 18.06
CA LYS A 238 5.52 -21.54 18.69
C LYS A 238 5.61 -21.49 20.21
N GLU A 239 6.81 -21.56 20.77
CA GLU A 239 7.03 -21.50 22.22
C GLU A 239 6.48 -20.20 22.81
N GLN A 240 6.73 -19.06 22.16
CA GLN A 240 6.36 -17.74 22.66
C GLN A 240 4.88 -17.39 22.42
N THR A 241 4.24 -17.98 21.41
CA THR A 241 2.92 -17.49 20.94
C THR A 241 1.76 -18.46 21.11
N SER A 242 2.00 -19.75 21.37
CA SER A 242 0.93 -20.78 21.33
C SER A 242 -0.31 -20.41 22.16
N SER A 243 -0.14 -19.94 23.40
CA SER A 243 -1.30 -19.57 24.24
C SER A 243 -2.09 -18.39 23.69
N MET A 244 -1.41 -17.36 23.20
CA MET A 244 -2.05 -16.19 22.58
C MET A 244 -2.78 -16.59 21.29
N VAL A 245 -2.15 -17.43 20.46
CA VAL A 245 -2.72 -17.93 19.21
C VAL A 245 -3.95 -18.78 19.47
N ASP A 246 -3.91 -19.70 20.43
CA ASP A 246 -5.04 -20.56 20.79
C ASP A 246 -6.25 -19.74 21.25
N GLU A 247 -6.04 -18.73 22.11
CA GLU A 247 -7.10 -17.83 22.56
C GLU A 247 -7.71 -17.02 21.39
N ILE A 248 -6.86 -16.53 20.48
CA ILE A 248 -7.33 -15.84 19.28
C ILE A 248 -8.16 -16.77 18.40
N LEU A 249 -7.67 -17.97 18.10
CA LEU A 249 -8.37 -18.91 17.23
C LEU A 249 -9.70 -19.39 17.84
N ALA A 250 -9.76 -19.60 19.15
CA ALA A 250 -10.99 -19.92 19.86
C ALA A 250 -12.01 -18.75 19.84
N SER A 251 -11.53 -17.51 19.78
CA SER A 251 -12.39 -16.32 19.71
C SER A 251 -12.90 -16.00 18.28
N LEU A 252 -12.26 -16.57 17.25
CA LEU A 252 -12.56 -16.29 15.84
C LEU A 252 -13.34 -17.41 15.14
N ASN A 253 -13.29 -18.64 15.65
CA ASN A 253 -13.93 -19.85 15.10
C ASN A 253 -15.13 -20.27 15.95
#